data_AF-A0A2S9F9S2-F1
#
_entry.id   AF-A0A2S9F9S2-F1
#
_cell.length_a   1.000
_cell.length_b   1.000
_cell.length_c   1.000
_cell.angle_alpha   90.00
_cell.angle_beta   90.00
_cell.angle_gamma   90.00
#
_symmetry.space_group_name_H-M   'P 1'
#
loop_
_entity.id
_entity.type
_entity.pdbx_description
1 polymer ?
#
loop_
_entity_poly.entity_id
_entity_poly.type
_entity_poly.pdbx_seq_one_letter_code
_entity_poly.pdbx_strand_id
1 'polypeptide(L)'
;PVPRGDIALMGARAARAGVTLRRVDDLAGLKRLVNEAAFRHRSDDGYLVELTTWSGRYASTAGVPARNVPGANGTGPIPVRSFAGGVLPQPPNAEPVDENVTVLALGTAEDDRLSWLRAGEATSIVLLTATALGLASCPVTEPLEVAETREVLRKDVFGTDGHPQMLLRIGWAPVNADPLPSTPRREFADVVAHLDGSPLL
;
A
#
# COMPACT_ATOMS: atom_id res chain seq x y z
N PRO A 1 -14.90 -8.20 11.02
CA PRO A 1 -14.64 -6.82 10.56
C PRO A 1 -13.59 -6.12 11.47
N VAL A 2 -12.84 -5.14 10.94
CA VAL A 2 -11.91 -4.33 11.76
C VAL A 2 -12.71 -3.47 12.76
N PRO A 3 -12.41 -3.51 14.07
CA PRO A 3 -13.11 -2.70 15.07
C PRO A 3 -13.04 -1.20 14.80
N ARG A 4 -14.15 -0.48 15.02
CA ARG A 4 -14.19 0.99 14.85
C ARG A 4 -13.21 1.71 15.78
N GLY A 5 -12.99 1.18 16.98
CA GLY A 5 -12.02 1.72 17.94
C GLY A 5 -10.58 1.69 17.41
N ASP A 6 -10.21 0.62 16.70
CA ASP A 6 -8.88 0.48 16.11
C ASP A 6 -8.68 1.45 14.94
N ILE A 7 -9.69 1.62 14.10
CA ILE A 7 -9.69 2.63 13.03
C ILE A 7 -9.58 4.03 13.62
N ALA A 8 -10.34 4.33 14.68
CA ALA A 8 -10.28 5.62 15.36
C ALA A 8 -8.91 5.88 16.01
N LEU A 9 -8.28 4.86 16.59
CA LEU A 9 -6.94 4.96 17.15
C LEU A 9 -5.90 5.27 16.07
N MET A 10 -5.94 4.56 14.94
CA MET A 10 -5.07 4.83 13.79
C MET A 10 -5.28 6.25 13.26
N GLY A 11 -6.55 6.67 13.11
CA GLY A 11 -6.90 8.02 12.67
C GLY A 11 -6.41 9.10 13.62
N ALA A 12 -6.57 8.92 14.93
CA ALA A 12 -6.09 9.87 15.93
C ALA A 12 -4.56 10.00 15.94
N ARG A 13 -3.83 8.90 15.69
CA ARG A 13 -2.36 8.93 15.58
C ARG A 13 -1.89 9.59 14.28
N ALA A 14 -2.54 9.33 13.15
CA ALA A 14 -2.26 10.00 11.88
C ALA A 14 -2.52 11.52 11.97
N ALA A 15 -3.62 11.92 12.63
CA ALA A 15 -3.98 13.33 12.80
C ALA A 15 -2.91 14.12 13.57
N ARG A 16 -2.20 13.49 14.52
CA ARG A 16 -1.06 14.13 15.23
C ARG A 16 0.11 14.45 14.31
N ALA A 17 0.22 13.78 13.16
CA ALA A 17 1.19 14.08 12.11
C ALA A 17 0.64 15.05 11.04
N GLY A 18 -0.55 15.63 11.26
CA GLY A 18 -1.21 16.52 10.30
C GLY A 18 -1.86 15.81 9.11
N VAL A 19 -2.14 14.50 9.23
CA VAL A 19 -2.69 13.68 8.14
C VAL A 19 -4.09 13.20 8.52
N THR A 20 -5.05 13.43 7.63
CA THR A 20 -6.43 12.97 7.80
C THR A 20 -6.54 11.52 7.35
N LEU A 21 -7.24 10.70 8.12
CA LEU A 21 -7.59 9.33 7.76
C LEU A 21 -9.10 9.22 7.56
N ARG A 22 -9.53 8.76 6.37
CA ARG A 22 -10.94 8.51 6.03
C ARG A 22 -11.13 7.05 5.66
N ARG A 23 -12.23 6.43 6.09
CA ARG A 23 -12.63 5.12 5.59
C ARG A 23 -13.24 5.30 4.20
N VAL A 24 -12.90 4.43 3.26
CA VAL A 24 -13.52 4.40 1.94
C VAL A 24 -14.76 3.50 2.00
N ASP A 25 -15.94 4.08 1.79
CA ASP A 25 -17.20 3.36 1.82
C ASP A 25 -17.62 2.82 0.44
N ASP A 26 -17.38 3.58 -0.65
CA ASP A 26 -17.64 3.11 -2.02
C ASP A 26 -16.48 2.23 -2.54
N LEU A 27 -16.42 0.99 -2.07
CA LEU A 27 -15.43 0.01 -2.54
C LEU A 27 -15.65 -0.38 -4.00
N ALA A 28 -16.89 -0.29 -4.52
CA ALA A 28 -17.17 -0.59 -5.92
C ALA A 28 -16.60 0.51 -6.84
N GLY A 29 -16.75 1.78 -6.46
CA GLY A 29 -16.10 2.92 -7.10
C GLY A 29 -14.59 2.81 -7.05
N LEU A 30 -14.03 2.55 -5.87
CA LEU A 30 -12.58 2.33 -5.74
C LEU A 30 -12.10 1.19 -6.64
N LYS A 31 -12.79 0.06 -6.70
CA LYS A 31 -12.45 -1.06 -7.59
C LYS A 31 -12.38 -0.64 -9.05
N ARG A 32 -13.33 0.19 -9.52
CA ARG A 32 -13.31 0.72 -10.89
C ARG A 32 -12.07 1.59 -11.12
N LEU A 33 -11.73 2.48 -10.18
CA LEU A 33 -10.55 3.33 -10.28
C LEU A 33 -9.24 2.53 -10.31
N VAL A 34 -9.12 1.49 -9.47
CA VAL A 34 -7.95 0.60 -9.49
C VAL A 34 -7.83 -0.12 -10.84
N ASN A 35 -8.93 -0.65 -11.37
CA ASN A 35 -8.92 -1.34 -12.67
C ASN A 35 -8.57 -0.41 -13.83
N GLU A 36 -9.10 0.82 -13.82
CA GLU A 36 -8.79 1.83 -14.84
C GLU A 36 -7.31 2.21 -14.81
N ALA A 37 -6.75 2.51 -13.63
CA ALA A 37 -5.34 2.81 -13.49
C ALA A 37 -4.45 1.64 -13.95
N ALA A 38 -4.78 0.42 -13.51
CA ALA A 38 -4.07 -0.79 -13.95
C ALA A 38 -4.16 -1.02 -15.47
N PHE A 39 -5.28 -0.67 -16.11
CA PHE A 39 -5.42 -0.76 -17.57
C PHE A 39 -4.49 0.21 -18.29
N ARG A 40 -4.41 1.46 -17.83
CA ARG A 40 -3.50 2.47 -18.39
C ARG A 40 -2.04 2.06 -18.25
N HIS A 41 -1.65 1.62 -17.06
CA HIS A 41 -0.31 1.12 -16.79
C HIS A 41 0.09 -0.11 -17.62
N ARG A 42 -0.85 -1.03 -17.90
CA ARG A 42 -0.59 -2.16 -18.82
C ARG A 42 -0.36 -1.73 -20.27
N SER A 43 -0.76 -0.52 -20.63
CA SER A 43 -0.57 0.05 -21.97
C SER A 43 0.63 0.99 -22.04
N ASP A 44 1.38 1.15 -20.94
CA ASP A 44 2.56 2.01 -20.83
C ASP A 44 3.82 1.16 -20.73
N ASP A 45 4.59 1.13 -21.83
CA ASP A 45 5.83 0.35 -21.90
C ASP A 45 6.88 0.81 -20.88
N GLY A 46 6.95 2.11 -20.60
CA GLY A 46 7.88 2.67 -19.62
C GLY A 46 7.57 2.17 -18.21
N TYR A 47 6.29 2.22 -17.84
CA TYR A 47 5.82 1.65 -16.57
C TYR A 47 6.11 0.15 -16.46
N LEU A 48 5.87 -0.62 -17.53
CA LEU A 48 6.13 -2.07 -17.51
C LEU A 48 7.63 -2.40 -17.38
N VAL A 49 8.50 -1.63 -18.01
CA VAL A 49 9.96 -1.75 -17.84
C VAL A 49 10.36 -1.46 -16.39
N GLU A 50 9.82 -0.41 -15.77
CA GLU A 50 10.08 -0.12 -14.36
C GLU A 50 9.56 -1.23 -13.44
N LEU A 51 8.33 -1.68 -13.64
CA LEU A 51 7.70 -2.73 -12.84
C LEU A 51 8.50 -4.04 -12.89
N THR A 52 8.97 -4.45 -14.07
CA THR A 52 9.81 -5.65 -14.24
C THR A 52 11.25 -5.45 -13.75
N THR A 53 11.72 -4.19 -13.70
CA THR A 53 13.01 -3.85 -13.08
C THR A 53 12.95 -4.03 -11.56
N TRP A 54 11.82 -3.65 -10.94
CA TRP A 54 11.65 -3.63 -9.48
C TRP A 54 10.93 -4.85 -8.90
N SER A 55 10.50 -5.83 -9.71
CA SER A 55 9.79 -7.02 -9.21
C SER A 55 10.20 -8.34 -9.88
N GLY A 56 9.86 -9.46 -9.25
CA GLY A 56 10.04 -10.82 -9.81
C GLY A 56 11.45 -11.39 -9.76
N ARG A 57 12.43 -10.62 -9.26
CA ARG A 57 13.83 -11.04 -9.15
C ARG A 57 14.06 -11.84 -7.86
N TYR A 58 14.83 -12.93 -7.95
CA TYR A 58 15.05 -13.86 -6.82
C TYR A 58 16.13 -13.41 -5.84
N ALA A 59 17.20 -12.76 -6.32
CA ALA A 59 18.40 -12.41 -5.55
C ALA A 59 18.69 -10.90 -5.49
N SER A 60 17.71 -10.04 -5.79
CA SER A 60 17.90 -8.60 -5.69
C SER A 60 17.96 -8.15 -4.23
N THR A 61 18.82 -7.20 -3.90
CA THR A 61 18.89 -6.56 -2.55
C THR A 61 17.81 -5.50 -2.35
N ALA A 62 17.05 -5.17 -3.41
CA ALA A 62 15.93 -4.24 -3.39
C ALA A 62 14.80 -4.66 -4.33
N GLY A 63 13.61 -4.06 -4.18
CA GLY A 63 12.42 -4.39 -4.95
C GLY A 63 11.54 -5.46 -4.31
N VAL A 64 10.61 -6.00 -5.10
CA VAL A 64 9.59 -6.97 -4.67
C VAL A 64 9.95 -8.37 -5.20
N PRO A 65 10.45 -9.29 -4.36
CA PRO A 65 10.80 -10.63 -4.81
C PRO A 65 9.58 -11.42 -5.28
N ALA A 66 9.77 -12.33 -6.24
CA ALA A 66 8.76 -13.28 -6.73
C ALA A 66 8.04 -14.03 -5.59
N ARG A 67 8.80 -14.47 -4.56
CA ARG A 67 8.28 -15.18 -3.37
C ARG A 67 7.39 -14.34 -2.45
N ASN A 68 7.31 -13.03 -2.67
CA ASN A 68 6.48 -12.10 -1.88
C ASN A 68 5.21 -11.68 -2.61
N VAL A 69 5.05 -12.09 -3.86
CA VAL A 69 3.90 -11.74 -4.72
C VAL A 69 3.01 -12.97 -4.84
N PRO A 70 1.71 -12.88 -4.49
CA PRO A 70 0.76 -13.96 -4.74
C PRO A 70 0.80 -14.43 -6.20
N GLY A 71 0.65 -15.74 -6.43
CA GLY A 71 0.40 -16.25 -7.78
C GLY A 71 -0.91 -15.70 -8.38
N ALA A 72 -1.21 -16.07 -9.63
CA ALA A 72 -2.28 -15.48 -10.46
C ALA A 72 -3.74 -15.59 -9.93
N ASN A 73 -3.94 -16.10 -8.72
CA ASN A 73 -5.25 -16.44 -8.16
C ASN A 73 -5.70 -15.49 -7.03
N GLY A 74 -5.25 -14.23 -7.03
CA GLY A 74 -5.69 -13.25 -6.04
C GLY A 74 -7.14 -12.83 -6.25
N THR A 75 -8.09 -13.46 -5.54
CA THR A 75 -9.49 -13.04 -5.50
C THR A 75 -9.73 -12.12 -4.30
N GLY A 76 -10.28 -10.94 -4.54
CA GLY A 76 -10.59 -9.95 -3.49
C GLY A 76 -11.43 -8.79 -4.03
N PRO A 77 -11.97 -7.94 -3.14
CA PRO A 77 -12.93 -6.92 -3.51
C PRO A 77 -12.22 -5.79 -4.26
N ILE A 78 -11.02 -5.43 -3.80
CA ILE A 78 -10.07 -4.56 -4.48
C ILE A 78 -8.94 -5.43 -5.06
N PRO A 79 -8.68 -5.35 -6.38
CA PRO A 79 -7.63 -6.13 -7.01
C PRO A 79 -6.27 -5.73 -6.46
N VAL A 80 -5.40 -6.73 -6.30
CA VAL A 80 -4.00 -6.53 -5.91
C VAL A 80 -3.22 -6.08 -7.14
N ARG A 81 -2.23 -5.18 -6.95
CA ARG A 81 -1.30 -4.81 -8.02
C ARG A 81 -0.64 -6.06 -8.61
N SER A 82 -0.61 -6.13 -9.93
CA SER A 82 0.12 -7.17 -10.64
C SER A 82 1.62 -6.86 -10.59
N PHE A 83 2.42 -7.77 -10.03
CA PHE A 83 3.89 -7.71 -10.07
C PHE A 83 4.43 -8.87 -10.91
N ALA A 84 5.68 -8.77 -11.37
CA ALA A 84 6.28 -9.80 -12.20
C ALA A 84 6.57 -11.09 -11.40
N GLY A 85 6.26 -12.25 -12.00
CA GLY A 85 6.77 -13.55 -11.55
C GLY A 85 6.31 -14.03 -10.17
N GLY A 86 5.10 -13.66 -9.73
CA GLY A 86 4.61 -14.06 -8.40
C GLY A 86 4.46 -15.57 -8.20
N VAL A 87 5.04 -16.07 -7.10
CA VAL A 87 5.05 -17.50 -6.73
C VAL A 87 4.74 -17.74 -5.25
N LEU A 88 4.27 -16.72 -4.50
CA LEU A 88 3.88 -16.90 -3.11
C LEU A 88 2.65 -17.83 -3.04
N PRO A 89 2.75 -18.99 -2.37
CA PRO A 89 1.61 -19.88 -2.18
C PRO A 89 0.48 -19.16 -1.44
N GLN A 90 -0.75 -19.44 -1.82
CA GLN A 90 -1.93 -18.98 -1.08
C GLN A 90 -2.51 -20.16 -0.30
N PRO A 91 -3.02 -19.93 0.93
CA PRO A 91 -3.62 -21.00 1.71
C PRO A 91 -4.79 -21.63 0.93
N PRO A 92 -4.93 -22.96 0.94
CA PRO A 92 -6.06 -23.63 0.30
C PRO A 92 -7.37 -23.16 0.95
N ASN A 93 -8.40 -22.93 0.14
CA ASN A 93 -9.70 -22.38 0.57
C ASN A 93 -9.61 -21.03 1.30
N ALA A 94 -8.62 -20.20 0.95
CA ALA A 94 -8.68 -18.78 1.26
C ALA A 94 -9.87 -18.17 0.49
N GLU A 95 -11.07 -18.27 1.06
CA GLU A 95 -12.22 -17.50 0.62
C GLU A 95 -11.83 -16.03 0.61
N PRO A 96 -12.24 -15.23 -0.39
CA PRO A 96 -12.10 -13.79 -0.32
C PRO A 96 -12.91 -13.31 0.90
N VAL A 97 -12.25 -13.13 2.04
CA VAL A 97 -12.90 -12.72 3.28
C VAL A 97 -13.18 -11.22 3.20
N ASP A 98 -14.13 -10.84 2.35
CA ASP A 98 -14.57 -9.46 2.13
C ASP A 98 -15.06 -8.81 3.44
N GLU A 99 -15.58 -9.61 4.37
CA GLU A 99 -16.18 -9.13 5.64
C GLU A 99 -15.16 -8.66 6.70
N ASN A 100 -13.87 -8.93 6.51
CA ASN A 100 -12.82 -8.64 7.49
C ASN A 100 -11.85 -7.53 7.08
N VAL A 101 -12.17 -6.81 5.99
CA VAL A 101 -11.27 -5.82 5.40
C VAL A 101 -11.93 -4.44 5.33
N THR A 102 -11.14 -3.40 5.59
CA THR A 102 -11.51 -2.00 5.35
C THR A 102 -10.42 -1.32 4.53
N VAL A 103 -10.80 -0.36 3.70
CA VAL A 103 -9.84 0.50 3.00
C VAL A 103 -9.83 1.86 3.68
N LEU A 104 -8.65 2.29 4.10
CA LEU A 104 -8.41 3.59 4.73
C LEU A 104 -7.62 4.46 3.74
N ALA A 105 -8.06 5.70 3.57
CA ALA A 105 -7.38 6.70 2.78
C ALA A 105 -6.72 7.73 3.70
N LEU A 106 -5.43 7.97 3.49
CA LEU A 106 -4.67 9.03 4.14
C LEU A 106 -4.59 10.22 3.18
N GLY A 107 -4.86 11.41 3.69
CA GLY A 107 -4.81 12.63 2.90
C GLY A 107 -4.28 13.83 3.69
N THR A 108 -3.74 14.78 2.94
CA THR A 108 -3.13 16.03 3.43
C THR A 108 -3.88 17.24 2.86
N ALA A 109 -3.78 18.39 3.54
CA ALA A 109 -4.41 19.61 3.06
C ALA A 109 -3.83 20.08 1.72
N GLU A 110 -2.51 19.97 1.57
CA GLU A 110 -1.77 20.34 0.36
C GLU A 110 -1.16 19.10 -0.31
N ASP A 111 -0.63 19.27 -1.52
CA ASP A 111 0.04 18.22 -2.31
C ASP A 111 1.49 18.57 -2.65
N ASP A 112 2.18 19.17 -1.68
CA ASP A 112 3.58 19.54 -1.80
C ASP A 112 4.54 18.52 -1.16
N ARG A 113 5.84 18.74 -1.32
CA ARG A 113 6.89 17.83 -0.83
C ARG A 113 6.84 17.62 0.69
N LEU A 114 6.49 18.64 1.47
CA LEU A 114 6.38 18.52 2.92
C LEU A 114 5.16 17.66 3.30
N SER A 115 4.05 17.86 2.59
CA SER A 115 2.83 17.07 2.75
C SER A 115 3.06 15.60 2.40
N TRP A 116 3.82 15.31 1.35
CA TRP A 116 4.23 13.94 1.01
C TRP A 116 5.07 13.29 2.10
N LEU A 117 6.04 14.01 2.67
CA LEU A 117 6.86 13.50 3.77
C LEU A 117 6.00 13.17 5.01
N ARG A 118 5.12 14.09 5.41
CA ARG A 118 4.16 13.88 6.51
C ARG A 118 3.24 12.71 6.25
N ALA A 119 2.76 12.54 5.01
CA ALA A 119 1.96 11.40 4.62
C ALA A 119 2.73 10.08 4.76
N GLY A 120 4.02 10.06 4.42
CA GLY A 120 4.90 8.92 4.64
C GLY A 120 5.08 8.57 6.12
N GLU A 121 5.35 9.58 6.96
CA GLU A 121 5.44 9.42 8.42
C GLU A 121 4.13 8.88 9.02
N ALA A 122 2.99 9.46 8.63
CA ALA A 122 1.68 9.00 9.06
C ALA A 122 1.36 7.58 8.55
N THR A 123 1.76 7.25 7.33
CA THR A 123 1.62 5.89 6.79
C THR A 123 2.39 4.89 7.66
N SER A 124 3.62 5.21 8.05
CA SER A 124 4.41 4.38 8.97
C SER A 124 3.70 4.19 10.32
N ILE A 125 3.20 5.29 10.91
CA ILE A 125 2.43 5.25 12.17
C ILE A 125 1.21 4.33 12.05
N VAL A 126 0.45 4.42 10.96
CA VAL A 126 -0.75 3.59 10.75
C VAL A 126 -0.38 2.13 10.56
N LEU A 127 0.61 1.82 9.73
CA LEU A 127 1.08 0.44 9.48
C LEU A 127 1.59 -0.22 10.77
N LEU A 128 2.40 0.48 11.56
CA LEU A 128 2.92 -0.02 12.84
C LEU A 128 1.81 -0.17 13.88
N THR A 129 0.83 0.75 13.91
CA THR A 129 -0.33 0.64 14.78
C THR A 129 -1.19 -0.58 14.42
N ALA A 130 -1.48 -0.78 13.13
CA ALA A 130 -2.20 -1.96 12.65
C ALA A 130 -1.46 -3.25 13.04
N THR A 131 -0.15 -3.30 12.80
CA THR A 131 0.70 -4.44 13.16
C THR A 131 0.65 -4.75 14.66
N ALA A 132 0.74 -3.73 15.51
CA ALA A 132 0.67 -3.89 16.97
C ALA A 132 -0.71 -4.39 17.46
N LEU A 133 -1.77 -4.15 16.69
CA LEU A 133 -3.12 -4.65 16.93
C LEU A 133 -3.35 -6.06 16.32
N GLY A 134 -2.34 -6.64 15.67
CA GLY A 134 -2.44 -7.94 15.00
C GLY A 134 -3.16 -7.88 13.65
N LEU A 135 -3.36 -6.69 13.08
CA LEU A 135 -4.00 -6.48 11.79
C LEU A 135 -2.97 -6.60 10.66
N ALA A 136 -3.39 -7.24 9.56
CA ALA A 136 -2.67 -7.22 8.30
C ALA A 136 -2.94 -5.91 7.56
N SER A 137 -1.92 -5.44 6.83
CA SER A 137 -1.98 -4.19 6.07
C SER A 137 -1.35 -4.34 4.68
N CYS A 138 -1.97 -3.74 3.67
CA CYS A 138 -1.48 -3.76 2.29
C CYS A 138 -1.73 -2.39 1.61
N PRO A 139 -0.69 -1.67 1.18
CA PRO A 139 -0.85 -0.44 0.40
C PRO A 139 -1.54 -0.68 -0.95
N VAL A 140 -2.32 0.30 -1.40
CA VAL A 140 -3.04 0.32 -2.69
C VAL A 140 -2.76 1.64 -3.41
N THR A 141 -1.62 1.76 -4.11
CA THR A 141 -1.19 3.03 -4.71
C THR A 141 -1.62 3.20 -6.17
N GLU A 142 -2.02 2.13 -6.87
CA GLU A 142 -2.44 2.16 -8.29
C GLU A 142 -3.32 3.35 -8.69
N PRO A 143 -4.46 3.61 -8.02
CA PRO A 143 -5.37 4.67 -8.47
C PRO A 143 -4.82 6.08 -8.17
N LEU A 144 -3.73 6.21 -7.41
CA LEU A 144 -3.07 7.48 -7.10
C LEU A 144 -2.02 7.86 -8.14
N GLU A 145 -1.55 6.90 -8.95
CA GLU A 145 -0.44 7.10 -9.89
C GLU A 145 -0.91 7.65 -11.24
N VAL A 146 -2.21 7.56 -11.53
CA VAL A 146 -2.86 8.17 -12.70
C VAL A 146 -3.65 9.40 -12.26
N ALA A 147 -3.36 10.55 -12.88
CA ALA A 147 -3.92 11.85 -12.48
C ALA A 147 -5.46 11.86 -12.44
N GLU A 148 -6.12 11.26 -13.43
CA GLU A 148 -7.57 11.26 -13.56
C GLU A 148 -8.24 10.36 -12.53
N THR A 149 -7.71 9.15 -12.28
CA THR A 149 -8.24 8.29 -11.22
C THR A 149 -7.99 8.88 -9.83
N ARG A 150 -6.84 9.54 -9.64
CA ARG A 150 -6.50 10.24 -8.40
C ARG A 150 -7.45 11.40 -8.15
N GLU A 151 -7.81 12.16 -9.18
CA GLU A 151 -8.73 13.29 -9.05
C GLU A 151 -10.17 12.85 -8.75
N VAL A 152 -10.63 11.74 -9.35
CA VAL A 152 -11.94 11.16 -8.98
C VAL A 152 -11.91 10.69 -7.52
N LEU A 153 -10.89 9.95 -7.11
CA LEU A 153 -10.73 9.51 -5.72
C LEU A 153 -10.67 10.69 -4.75
N ARG A 154 -9.97 11.77 -5.12
CA ARG A 154 -9.87 12.99 -4.31
C ARG A 154 -11.26 13.58 -4.06
N LYS A 155 -12.07 13.76 -5.11
CA LYS A 155 -13.44 14.29 -4.98
C LYS A 155 -14.32 13.36 -4.14
N ASP A 156 -14.26 12.07 -4.39
CA ASP A 156 -15.14 11.09 -3.73
C ASP A 156 -14.82 10.92 -2.24
N VAL A 157 -13.54 10.92 -1.87
CA VAL A 157 -13.11 10.64 -0.49
C VAL A 157 -12.83 11.91 0.31
N PHE A 158 -12.21 12.91 -0.32
CA PHE A 158 -11.73 14.12 0.36
C PHE A 158 -12.49 15.40 -0.04
N GLY A 159 -13.29 15.38 -1.10
CA GLY A 159 -14.01 16.55 -1.58
C GLY A 159 -13.05 17.70 -1.95
N THR A 160 -13.20 18.83 -1.27
CA THR A 160 -12.31 20.00 -1.38
C THR A 160 -11.30 20.10 -0.24
N ASP A 161 -11.31 19.16 0.71
CA ASP A 161 -10.62 19.31 2.00
C ASP A 161 -9.20 18.72 2.02
N GLY A 162 -8.75 18.14 0.90
CA GLY A 162 -7.39 17.61 0.81
C GLY A 162 -7.13 16.72 -0.39
N HIS A 163 -5.92 16.16 -0.40
CA HIS A 163 -5.33 15.36 -1.45
C HIS A 163 -5.05 13.93 -0.95
N PRO A 164 -5.45 12.87 -1.67
CA PRO A 164 -5.13 11.50 -1.30
C PRO A 164 -3.64 11.24 -1.50
N GLN A 165 -3.01 10.67 -0.48
CA GLN A 165 -1.57 10.35 -0.45
C GLN A 165 -1.30 8.85 -0.35
N MET A 166 -2.14 8.10 0.35
CA MET A 166 -2.00 6.66 0.50
C MET A 166 -3.36 6.00 0.70
N LEU A 167 -3.56 4.82 0.12
CA LEU A 167 -4.65 3.92 0.48
C LEU A 167 -4.07 2.68 1.13
N LEU A 168 -4.68 2.24 2.24
CA LEU A 168 -4.29 1.06 2.97
C LEU A 168 -5.48 0.12 3.11
N ARG A 169 -5.32 -1.10 2.62
CA ARG A 169 -6.21 -2.21 2.93
C ARG A 169 -5.80 -2.78 4.28
N ILE A 170 -6.67 -2.72 5.28
CA ILE A 170 -6.45 -3.20 6.64
C ILE A 170 -7.47 -4.29 6.96
N GLY A 171 -7.03 -5.39 7.56
CA GLY A 171 -7.93 -6.48 7.93
C GLY A 171 -7.27 -7.56 8.77
N TRP A 172 -8.01 -8.64 9.02
CA TRP A 172 -7.47 -9.82 9.69
C TRP A 172 -6.87 -10.78 8.66
N ALA A 173 -5.63 -11.21 8.89
CA ALA A 173 -5.08 -12.32 8.11
C ALA A 173 -5.87 -13.62 8.42
N PRO A 174 -5.99 -14.54 7.45
CA PRO A 174 -6.52 -15.87 7.72
C PRO A 174 -5.75 -16.54 8.87
N VAL A 175 -6.45 -17.25 9.75
CA VAL A 175 -5.84 -17.90 10.94
C VAL A 175 -4.79 -18.94 10.53
N ASN A 176 -4.91 -19.51 9.34
CA ASN A 176 -3.99 -20.49 8.75
C ASN A 176 -2.95 -19.86 7.81
N ALA A 177 -2.78 -18.52 7.82
CA ALA A 177 -1.75 -17.88 7.02
C ALA A 177 -0.38 -18.06 7.66
N ASP A 178 0.54 -18.71 6.94
CA ASP A 178 1.94 -18.75 7.34
C ASP A 178 2.55 -17.34 7.35
N PRO A 179 3.55 -17.07 8.21
CA PRO A 179 4.32 -15.84 8.16
C PRO A 179 4.92 -15.61 6.77
N LEU A 180 4.75 -14.41 6.22
CA LEU A 180 5.33 -14.06 4.93
C LEU A 180 6.86 -13.98 5.03
N PRO A 181 7.60 -14.45 4.00
CA PRO A 181 9.05 -14.28 3.98
C PRO A 181 9.41 -12.80 3.98
N SER A 182 10.45 -12.41 4.73
CA SER A 182 10.90 -11.02 4.73
C SER A 182 11.42 -10.61 3.35
N THR A 183 11.03 -9.41 2.92
CA THR A 183 11.62 -8.77 1.75
C THR A 183 13.03 -8.27 2.07
N PRO A 184 13.97 -8.30 1.12
CA PRO A 184 15.35 -7.86 1.35
C PRO A 184 15.41 -6.37 1.71
N ARG A 185 16.48 -5.97 2.40
CA ARG A 185 16.85 -4.57 2.63
C ARG A 185 18.29 -4.39 2.15
N ARG A 186 18.61 -3.19 1.68
CA ARG A 186 19.99 -2.80 1.39
C ARG A 186 20.78 -2.77 2.70
N GLU A 187 22.08 -3.02 2.61
CA GLU A 187 22.95 -2.93 3.77
C GLU A 187 23.04 -1.48 4.25
N PHE A 188 23.28 -1.29 5.54
CA PHE A 188 23.33 0.04 6.14
C PHE A 188 24.38 0.94 5.47
N ALA A 189 25.57 0.39 5.19
CA ALA A 189 26.66 1.08 4.54
C ALA A 189 26.36 1.49 3.07
N ASP A 190 25.33 0.90 2.44
CA ASP A 190 24.94 1.27 1.07
C ASP A 190 24.15 2.58 1.01
N VAL A 191 23.62 3.05 2.15
CA VAL A 191 22.66 4.17 2.23
C VAL A 191 23.03 5.23 3.26
N VAL A 192 23.98 4.95 4.17
CA VAL A 192 24.47 5.92 5.15
C VAL A 192 25.98 6.04 5.04
N ALA A 193 26.47 7.28 5.01
CA ALA A 193 27.87 7.62 5.05
C ALA A 193 28.11 8.70 6.13
N HIS A 194 29.35 8.82 6.57
CA HIS A 194 29.78 9.99 7.31
C HIS A 194 29.67 11.25 6.45
N LEU A 195 29.65 12.44 7.09
CA LEU A 195 29.55 13.72 6.37
C LEU A 195 30.75 13.97 5.43
N ASP A 196 31.89 13.33 5.71
CA ASP A 196 33.08 13.35 4.85
C ASP A 196 33.02 12.33 3.70
N GLY A 197 31.93 11.57 3.58
CA GLY A 197 31.70 10.55 2.56
C GLY A 197 32.35 9.20 2.86
N SER A 198 33.03 9.04 3.99
CA SER A 198 33.58 7.74 4.38
C SER A 198 32.46 6.75 4.77
N PRO A 199 32.63 5.45 4.48
CA PRO A 199 31.63 4.44 4.80
C PRO A 199 31.53 4.24 6.32
N LEU A 200 30.30 4.06 6.82
CA LEU A 200 30.06 3.59 8.19
C LEU A 200 30.29 2.07 8.21
N LEU A 201 31.42 1.64 8.81
CA LEU A 201 31.79 0.23 8.98
C LEU A 201 30.76 -0.57 9.78
#